data_AF-A0A937PAS3-F1
#
_entry.id   AF-A0A937PAS3-F1
#
_cell.length_a   1.000
_cell.length_b   1.000
_cell.length_c   1.000
_cell.angle_alpha   90.00
_cell.angle_beta   90.00
_cell.angle_gamma   90.00
#
_symmetry.space_group_name_H-M   'P 1'
#
loop_
_entity.id
_entity.type
_entity.pdbx_description
1 polymer ?
#
loop_
_entity_poly.entity_id
_entity_poly.type
_entity_poly.pdbx_seq_one_letter_code
_entity_poly.pdbx_strand_id
1 'polypeptide(L)'
;MKKLTFLLLLTLQITGSCSYQKEKCDKNVMKAYDLRMQGKADQALALLDSILVKDSTNAMAWYELSRVKKYMLTGGGDVSMDEILASVNNATLYDSGNVIYAYAKAMDLFLNAYMVMHREPDKVKDKVAATCVQFEKVLKLKPDYPEAMLYLVEIYGMLPPEMGGDSVKAAVYAAKLKELDPYFGAKATLDLAPEETDQVAYWKYFQALHGDTPDIMEEIGIAYLYQDDPENAKHYFSKAMEMDSSKQILLLDLARYYMMGVMQNRELADSLLPISAYYTEQYLASEPVPVIPLQAYATGLLVKTKMFTGQKEEAEKLMEKAKSLDPYFSRASAIPSPSFFEPPDAINYHFSSFFRPF
;
A
#
# COMPACT_ATOMS: atom_id res chain seq x y z
N MET A 1 58.12 43.57 -15.83
CA MET A 1 57.11 42.66 -16.42
C MET A 1 56.56 41.75 -15.32
N LYS A 2 55.27 41.41 -15.42
CA LYS A 2 54.43 40.56 -14.54
C LYS A 2 53.84 41.23 -13.29
N LYS A 3 52.60 41.70 -13.52
CA LYS A 3 51.55 41.99 -12.53
C LYS A 3 51.14 40.68 -11.84
N LEU A 4 50.90 40.69 -10.54
CA LEU A 4 50.12 39.64 -9.87
C LEU A 4 49.03 40.28 -9.02
N THR A 5 47.81 40.05 -9.47
CA THR A 5 46.56 40.64 -9.00
C THR A 5 46.13 39.98 -7.69
N PHE A 6 45.85 40.81 -6.67
CA PHE A 6 45.27 40.40 -5.40
C PHE A 6 43.77 40.14 -5.62
N LEU A 7 43.33 38.88 -5.61
CA LEU A 7 41.92 38.52 -5.73
C LEU A 7 41.38 38.10 -4.36
N LEU A 8 40.40 38.89 -3.90
CA LEU A 8 39.56 38.69 -2.73
C LEU A 8 38.80 37.35 -2.85
N LEU A 9 38.89 36.47 -1.86
CA LEU A 9 38.01 35.30 -1.72
C LEU A 9 37.34 35.36 -0.35
N LEU A 10 36.16 35.98 -0.34
CA LEU A 10 35.24 36.06 0.78
C LEU A 10 34.50 34.71 0.88
N THR A 11 34.97 33.82 1.74
CA THR A 11 34.28 32.56 2.04
C THR A 11 33.09 32.84 2.96
N LEU A 12 31.90 33.06 2.38
CA LEU A 12 30.63 32.95 3.09
C LEU A 12 30.38 31.48 3.41
N GLN A 13 30.71 31.04 4.63
CA GLN A 13 30.18 29.80 5.16
C GLN A 13 28.75 30.05 5.64
N ILE A 14 27.79 29.81 4.75
CA ILE A 14 26.40 29.61 5.14
C ILE A 14 26.33 28.22 5.77
N THR A 15 26.63 28.15 7.08
CA THR A 15 26.19 27.02 7.90
C THR A 15 24.70 27.17 8.10
N GLY A 16 23.94 26.74 7.09
CA GLY A 16 22.52 26.46 7.22
C GLY A 16 22.38 25.27 8.15
N SER A 17 22.38 25.52 9.45
CA SER A 17 21.95 24.57 10.45
C SER A 17 20.47 24.30 10.18
N CYS A 18 20.17 23.31 9.34
CA CYS A 18 18.87 22.64 9.32
C CYS A 18 18.71 22.00 10.70
N SER A 19 18.25 22.80 11.66
CA SER A 19 17.62 22.29 12.87
C SER A 19 16.42 21.50 12.40
N TYR A 20 16.59 20.19 12.28
CA TYR A 20 15.54 19.20 12.17
C TYR A 20 14.76 19.29 13.49
N GLN A 21 13.90 20.30 13.60
CA GLN A 21 12.90 20.37 14.65
C GLN A 21 12.05 19.12 14.43
N LYS A 22 12.28 18.11 15.26
CA LYS A 22 11.46 16.92 15.36
C LYS A 22 10.02 17.42 15.53
N GLU A 23 9.26 17.42 14.44
CA GLU A 23 7.91 17.95 14.40
C GLU A 23 7.15 17.33 15.56
N LYS A 24 6.62 18.19 16.41
CA LYS A 24 5.87 17.73 17.57
C LYS A 24 4.58 17.13 17.04
N CYS A 25 4.51 15.79 17.03
CA CYS A 25 3.33 15.02 16.64
C CYS A 25 2.04 15.71 17.13
N ASP A 26 1.18 16.11 16.18
CA ASP A 26 -0.05 16.85 16.48
C ASP A 26 -1.07 15.89 17.09
N LYS A 27 -1.31 16.04 18.39
CA LYS A 27 -2.24 15.20 19.15
C LYS A 27 -3.66 15.23 18.59
N ASN A 28 -4.09 16.33 17.97
CA ASN A 28 -5.43 16.42 17.38
C ASN A 28 -5.50 15.63 16.06
N VAL A 29 -4.42 15.63 15.27
CA VAL A 29 -4.33 14.80 14.07
C VAL A 29 -4.26 13.32 14.43
N MET A 30 -3.49 12.95 15.46
CA MET A 30 -3.47 11.58 15.98
C MET A 30 -4.86 11.12 16.45
N LYS A 31 -5.62 12.00 17.09
CA LYS A 31 -7.01 11.72 17.47
C LYS A 31 -7.90 11.47 16.25
N ALA A 32 -7.70 12.19 15.14
CA ALA A 32 -8.44 11.94 13.90
C ALA A 32 -8.07 10.58 13.29
N TYR A 33 -6.78 10.24 13.30
CA TYR A 33 -6.30 8.90 12.93
C TYR A 33 -6.97 7.81 13.79
N ASP A 34 -6.99 7.96 15.11
CA ASP A 34 -7.62 7.00 16.03
C ASP A 34 -9.12 6.84 15.74
N LEU A 35 -9.83 7.93 15.44
CA LEU A 35 -11.23 7.89 15.02
C LEU A 35 -11.41 7.07 13.75
N ARG A 36 -10.54 7.23 12.75
CA ARG A 36 -10.58 6.41 11.53
C ARG A 36 -10.27 4.94 11.82
N MET A 37 -9.31 4.63 12.69
CA MET A 37 -9.02 3.25 13.13
C MET A 37 -10.17 2.62 13.92
N GLN A 38 -11.11 3.42 14.41
CA GLN A 38 -12.34 2.99 15.07
C GLN A 38 -13.56 2.94 14.13
N GLY A 39 -13.37 3.06 12.81
CA GLY A 39 -14.46 3.08 11.83
C GLY A 39 -15.31 4.36 11.83
N LYS A 40 -14.83 5.44 12.46
CA LYS A 40 -15.54 6.73 12.58
C LYS A 40 -14.99 7.76 11.59
N ALA A 41 -14.94 7.40 10.30
CA ALA A 41 -14.34 8.23 9.25
C ALA A 41 -14.99 9.63 9.14
N ASP A 42 -16.31 9.76 9.29
CA ASP A 42 -16.98 11.07 9.28
C ASP A 42 -16.52 11.99 10.43
N GLN A 43 -16.30 11.41 11.62
CA GLN A 43 -15.82 12.18 12.78
C GLN A 43 -14.36 12.59 12.61
N ALA A 44 -13.54 11.71 12.01
CA ALA A 44 -12.17 12.03 11.65
C ALA A 44 -12.14 13.18 10.63
N LEU A 45 -12.97 13.12 9.57
CA LEU A 45 -13.12 14.16 8.56
C LEU A 45 -13.47 15.51 9.20
N ALA A 46 -14.54 15.57 9.99
CA ALA A 46 -14.99 16.79 10.65
C ALA A 46 -13.94 17.37 11.62
N LEU A 47 -13.17 16.52 12.32
CA LEU A 47 -12.10 16.97 13.19
C LEU A 47 -10.94 17.59 12.38
N LEU A 48 -10.54 16.96 11.26
CA LEU A 48 -9.48 17.47 10.40
C LEU A 48 -9.87 18.80 9.76
N ASP A 49 -11.10 18.93 9.29
CA ASP A 49 -11.62 20.22 8.78
C ASP A 49 -11.57 21.29 9.88
N SER A 50 -11.92 20.97 11.13
CA SER A 50 -11.83 21.91 12.25
C SER A 50 -10.39 22.32 12.58
N ILE A 51 -9.43 21.41 12.45
CA ILE A 51 -8.00 21.71 12.59
C ILE A 51 -7.58 22.68 11.49
N LEU A 52 -7.93 22.40 10.23
CA LEU A 52 -7.55 23.19 9.06
C LEU A 52 -8.23 24.57 8.98
N VAL A 53 -9.39 24.74 9.60
CA VAL A 53 -10.01 26.06 9.81
C VAL A 53 -9.18 26.93 10.75
N LYS A 54 -8.54 26.33 11.77
CA LYS A 54 -7.71 27.04 12.75
C LYS A 54 -6.29 27.27 12.26
N ASP A 55 -5.75 26.29 11.56
CA ASP A 55 -4.42 26.32 10.96
C ASP A 55 -4.48 25.63 9.59
N SER A 56 -4.69 26.45 8.55
CA SER A 56 -4.76 25.98 7.17
C SER A 56 -3.42 25.50 6.60
N THR A 57 -2.33 25.66 7.36
CA THR A 57 -0.97 25.27 6.98
C THR A 57 -0.51 23.97 7.66
N ASN A 58 -1.37 23.34 8.47
CA ASN A 58 -1.04 22.10 9.17
C ASN A 58 -0.90 20.93 8.17
N ALA A 59 0.35 20.62 7.79
CA ALA A 59 0.66 19.60 6.79
C ALA A 59 0.20 18.19 7.19
N MET A 60 0.34 17.83 8.46
CA MET A 60 -0.08 16.53 9.00
C MET A 60 -1.60 16.36 8.93
N ALA A 61 -2.38 17.41 9.19
CA ALA A 61 -3.83 17.40 9.05
C ALA A 61 -4.26 17.24 7.58
N TRP A 62 -3.60 17.95 6.65
CA TRP A 62 -3.84 17.75 5.22
C TRP A 62 -3.51 16.32 4.76
N TYR A 63 -2.43 15.74 5.27
CA TYR A 63 -2.05 14.37 4.98
C TYR A 63 -3.09 13.38 5.49
N GLU A 64 -3.47 13.43 6.77
CA GLU A 64 -4.49 12.50 7.30
C GLU A 64 -5.85 12.73 6.63
N LEU A 65 -6.18 13.96 6.22
CA LEU A 65 -7.39 14.25 5.45
C LEU A 65 -7.39 13.54 4.10
N SER A 66 -6.24 13.47 3.40
CA SER A 66 -6.13 12.71 2.15
C SER A 66 -6.40 11.21 2.38
N ARG A 67 -5.92 10.64 3.49
CA ARG A 67 -6.12 9.23 3.84
C ARG A 67 -7.57 8.93 4.21
N VAL A 68 -8.23 9.79 4.99
CA VAL A 68 -9.66 9.68 5.30
C VAL A 68 -10.50 9.72 4.02
N LYS A 69 -10.23 10.69 3.14
CA LYS A 69 -10.93 10.80 1.84
C LYS A 69 -10.71 9.58 0.95
N LYS A 70 -9.48 9.09 0.84
CA LYS A 70 -9.14 7.87 0.08
C LYS A 70 -9.86 6.64 0.65
N TYR A 71 -9.90 6.52 1.97
CA TYR A 71 -10.63 5.47 2.66
C TYR A 71 -12.13 5.51 2.31
N MET A 72 -12.76 6.68 2.41
CA MET A 72 -14.17 6.89 2.07
C MET A 72 -14.46 6.58 0.59
N LEU A 73 -13.60 7.01 -0.35
CA LEU A 73 -13.72 6.66 -1.77
C LEU A 73 -13.77 5.14 -1.96
N THR A 74 -12.85 4.39 -1.34
CA THR A 74 -12.81 2.92 -1.47
C THR A 74 -13.99 2.21 -0.79
N GLY A 75 -14.65 2.88 0.16
CA GLY A 75 -15.88 2.43 0.82
C GLY A 75 -17.18 2.78 0.08
N GLY A 76 -17.09 3.52 -1.04
CA GLY A 76 -18.25 4.00 -1.79
C GLY A 76 -18.88 5.28 -1.24
N GLY A 77 -18.13 6.07 -0.48
CA GLY A 77 -18.50 7.44 -0.11
C GLY A 77 -18.42 8.40 -1.30
N ASP A 78 -19.07 9.56 -1.16
CA ASP A 78 -19.09 10.63 -2.17
C ASP A 78 -17.82 11.48 -2.08
N VAL A 79 -16.70 10.89 -2.51
CA VAL A 79 -15.37 11.53 -2.54
C VAL A 79 -14.75 11.28 -3.91
N SER A 80 -14.19 12.31 -4.51
CA SER A 80 -13.48 12.22 -5.78
C SER A 80 -11.96 12.06 -5.61
N MET A 81 -11.29 11.53 -6.64
CA MET A 81 -9.82 11.50 -6.68
C MET A 81 -9.20 12.90 -6.64
N ASP A 82 -9.87 13.91 -7.21
CA ASP A 82 -9.37 15.29 -7.19
C ASP A 82 -9.34 15.86 -5.77
N GLU A 83 -10.31 15.51 -4.92
CA GLU A 83 -10.32 15.94 -3.52
C GLU A 83 -9.23 15.29 -2.68
N ILE A 84 -8.89 14.02 -2.97
CA ILE A 84 -7.78 13.30 -2.33
C ILE A 84 -6.46 13.97 -2.74
N LEU A 85 -6.27 14.18 -4.04
CA LEU A 85 -5.08 14.81 -4.60
C LEU A 85 -4.92 16.26 -4.11
N ALA A 86 -6.00 17.03 -3.97
CA ALA A 86 -5.96 18.36 -3.40
C ALA A 86 -5.43 18.35 -1.96
N SER A 87 -5.93 17.43 -1.12
CA SER A 87 -5.47 17.31 0.28
C SER A 87 -3.98 16.93 0.36
N VAL A 88 -3.53 15.89 -0.36
CA VAL A 88 -2.12 15.47 -0.29
C VAL A 88 -1.17 16.48 -0.95
N ASN A 89 -1.64 17.24 -1.95
CA ASN A 89 -0.88 18.36 -2.52
C ASN A 89 -0.63 19.44 -1.48
N ASN A 90 -1.65 19.82 -0.68
CA ASN A 90 -1.48 20.78 0.41
C ASN A 90 -0.51 20.26 1.48
N ALA A 91 -0.57 18.99 1.85
CA ALA A 91 0.40 18.40 2.78
C ALA A 91 1.84 18.59 2.29
N THR A 92 2.12 18.25 1.03
CA THR A 92 3.46 18.44 0.42
C THR A 92 3.82 19.89 0.14
N LEU A 93 2.85 20.80 0.06
CA LEU A 93 3.08 22.23 -0.10
C LEU A 93 3.59 22.85 1.21
N TYR A 94 2.91 22.52 2.32
CA TYR A 94 3.23 23.08 3.63
C TYR A 94 4.40 22.38 4.32
N ASP A 95 4.71 21.14 3.94
CA ASP A 95 5.91 20.43 4.38
C ASP A 95 6.53 19.60 3.24
N SER A 96 7.24 20.31 2.35
CA SER A 96 7.88 19.73 1.17
C SER A 96 9.09 18.83 1.46
N GLY A 97 9.63 18.88 2.68
CA GLY A 97 10.76 18.06 3.12
C GLY A 97 10.35 16.69 3.66
N ASN A 98 9.05 16.49 3.90
CA ASN A 98 8.55 15.29 4.56
C ASN A 98 8.33 14.13 3.59
N VAL A 99 9.16 13.11 3.79
CA VAL A 99 9.17 11.91 2.94
C VAL A 99 7.84 11.14 3.01
N ILE A 100 7.15 11.15 4.16
CA ILE A 100 5.86 10.46 4.34
C ILE A 100 4.82 11.08 3.40
N TYR A 101 4.71 12.41 3.40
CA TYR A 101 3.74 13.11 2.56
C TYR A 101 4.10 13.01 1.08
N ALA A 102 5.40 13.08 0.75
CA ALA A 102 5.87 12.90 -0.61
C ALA A 102 5.55 11.50 -1.16
N TYR A 103 5.69 10.46 -0.33
CA TYR A 103 5.38 9.08 -0.66
C TYR A 103 3.88 8.85 -0.79
N ALA A 104 3.08 9.35 0.15
CA ALA A 104 1.63 9.31 0.07
C ALA A 104 1.10 9.94 -1.22
N LYS A 105 1.67 11.10 -1.62
CA LYS A 105 1.34 11.74 -2.90
C LYS A 105 1.68 10.86 -4.11
N ALA A 106 2.82 10.15 -4.08
CA ALA A 106 3.18 9.22 -5.15
C ALA A 106 2.15 8.09 -5.26
N MET A 107 1.75 7.52 -4.11
CA MET A 107 0.76 6.46 -4.03
C MET A 107 -0.64 6.90 -4.50
N ASP A 108 -1.05 8.13 -4.18
CA ASP A 108 -2.36 8.65 -4.60
C ASP A 108 -2.38 9.01 -6.08
N LEU A 109 -1.27 9.52 -6.62
CA LEU A 109 -1.09 9.67 -8.07
C LEU A 109 -1.11 8.32 -8.77
N PHE A 110 -0.49 7.29 -8.19
CA PHE A 110 -0.51 5.95 -8.77
C PHE A 110 -1.91 5.34 -8.77
N LEU A 111 -2.65 5.44 -7.66
CA LEU A 111 -4.05 5.03 -7.60
C LEU A 111 -4.88 5.75 -8.69
N ASN A 112 -4.67 7.06 -8.88
CA ASN A 112 -5.34 7.80 -9.94
C ASN A 112 -4.98 7.26 -11.33
N ALA A 113 -3.69 7.03 -11.60
CA ALA A 113 -3.22 6.45 -12.85
C ALA A 113 -3.84 5.07 -13.11
N TYR A 114 -3.88 4.20 -12.08
CA TYR A 114 -4.50 2.88 -12.13
C TYR A 114 -6.00 2.95 -12.44
N MET A 115 -6.74 3.87 -11.80
CA MET A 115 -8.16 4.08 -12.12
C MET A 115 -8.38 4.59 -13.55
N VAL A 116 -7.47 5.44 -14.05
CA VAL A 116 -7.50 5.95 -15.43
C VAL A 116 -7.17 4.87 -16.46
N MET A 117 -6.25 3.94 -16.18
CA MET A 117 -5.94 2.79 -17.06
C MET A 117 -7.21 2.05 -17.51
N HIS A 118 -8.15 1.86 -16.60
CA HIS A 118 -9.38 1.12 -16.86
C HIS A 118 -10.50 1.94 -17.53
N ARG A 119 -10.40 3.27 -17.55
CA ARG A 119 -11.49 4.16 -18.01
C ARG A 119 -11.13 4.99 -19.23
N GLU A 120 -9.90 5.48 -19.29
CA GLU A 120 -9.40 6.43 -20.28
C GLU A 120 -7.95 6.11 -20.65
N PRO A 121 -7.69 4.97 -21.32
CA PRO A 121 -6.34 4.46 -21.56
C PRO A 121 -5.44 5.47 -22.30
N ASP A 122 -6.00 6.30 -23.18
CA ASP A 122 -5.22 7.32 -23.92
C ASP A 122 -4.63 8.42 -23.02
N LYS A 123 -5.14 8.58 -21.79
CA LYS A 123 -4.67 9.57 -20.81
C LYS A 123 -3.72 8.98 -19.76
N VAL A 124 -3.48 7.67 -19.79
CA VAL A 124 -2.72 6.99 -18.74
C VAL A 124 -1.26 7.45 -18.68
N LYS A 125 -0.63 7.65 -19.85
CA LYS A 125 0.81 7.89 -19.96
C LYS A 125 1.26 9.10 -19.14
N ASP A 126 0.51 10.20 -19.21
CA ASP A 126 0.82 11.43 -18.47
C ASP A 126 0.64 11.25 -16.96
N LYS A 127 -0.34 10.43 -16.55
CA LYS A 127 -0.57 10.11 -15.12
C LYS A 127 0.54 9.21 -14.59
N VAL A 128 0.95 8.18 -15.33
CA VAL A 128 2.08 7.31 -14.99
C VAL A 128 3.37 8.11 -14.90
N ALA A 129 3.64 8.98 -15.88
CA ALA A 129 4.82 9.85 -15.85
C ALA A 129 4.83 10.76 -14.61
N ALA A 130 3.69 11.35 -14.24
CA ALA A 130 3.56 12.15 -13.03
C ALA A 130 3.81 11.33 -11.74
N THR A 131 3.32 10.10 -11.69
CA THR A 131 3.58 9.14 -10.60
C THR A 131 5.07 8.84 -10.47
N CYS A 132 5.75 8.48 -11.55
CA CYS A 132 7.18 8.18 -11.52
C CYS A 132 8.02 9.38 -11.07
N VAL A 133 7.72 10.59 -11.57
CA VAL A 133 8.37 11.83 -11.11
C VAL A 133 8.17 12.04 -9.61
N GLN A 134 7.02 11.67 -9.06
CA GLN A 134 6.76 11.83 -7.63
C GLN A 134 7.52 10.79 -6.79
N PHE A 135 7.60 9.52 -7.20
CA PHE A 135 8.46 8.53 -6.54
C PHE A 135 9.94 8.94 -6.60
N GLU A 136 10.41 9.48 -7.73
CA GLU A 136 11.78 10.01 -7.84
C GLU A 136 12.03 11.19 -6.88
N LYS A 137 11.01 12.00 -6.55
CA LYS A 137 11.13 13.02 -5.50
C LYS A 137 11.23 12.41 -4.11
N VAL A 138 10.51 11.32 -3.83
CA VAL A 138 10.67 10.56 -2.57
C VAL A 138 12.13 10.12 -2.44
N LEU A 139 12.72 9.56 -3.49
CA LEU A 139 14.12 9.13 -3.50
C LEU A 139 15.14 10.28 -3.41
N LYS A 140 14.76 11.51 -3.77
CA LYS A 140 15.59 12.69 -3.50
C LYS A 140 15.60 13.08 -2.02
N LEU A 141 14.47 12.89 -1.33
CA LEU A 141 14.34 13.16 0.11
C LEU A 141 14.95 12.03 0.95
N LYS A 142 14.74 10.79 0.53
CA LYS A 142 15.25 9.57 1.18
C LYS A 142 15.78 8.60 0.11
N PRO A 143 17.09 8.64 -0.22
CA PRO A 143 17.68 7.81 -1.27
C PRO A 143 17.65 6.31 -0.99
N ASP A 144 17.49 5.90 0.27
CA ASP A 144 17.43 4.54 0.78
C ASP A 144 15.98 4.11 1.10
N TYR A 145 15.02 4.48 0.24
CA TYR A 145 13.60 4.11 0.39
C TYR A 145 13.24 2.97 -0.58
N PRO A 146 13.34 1.69 -0.16
CA PRO A 146 13.22 0.56 -1.07
C PRO A 146 11.84 0.40 -1.69
N GLU A 147 10.76 0.70 -0.96
CA GLU A 147 9.39 0.59 -1.45
C GLU A 147 9.12 1.56 -2.61
N ALA A 148 9.64 2.79 -2.54
CA ALA A 148 9.57 3.74 -3.65
C ALA A 148 10.37 3.26 -4.87
N MET A 149 11.50 2.58 -4.68
CA MET A 149 12.23 1.96 -5.79
C MET A 149 11.47 0.78 -6.37
N LEU A 150 10.86 -0.08 -5.56
CA LEU A 150 10.07 -1.21 -6.04
C LEU A 150 8.88 -0.76 -6.89
N TYR A 151 8.15 0.28 -6.47
CA TYR A 151 7.09 0.83 -7.32
C TYR A 151 7.62 1.34 -8.67
N LEU A 152 8.80 1.95 -8.69
CA LEU A 152 9.43 2.36 -9.96
C LEU A 152 9.82 1.15 -10.81
N VAL A 153 10.32 0.06 -10.19
CA VAL A 153 10.60 -1.21 -10.90
C VAL A 153 9.34 -1.78 -11.51
N GLU A 154 8.25 -1.92 -10.75
CA GLU A 154 6.98 -2.44 -11.25
C GLU A 154 6.40 -1.57 -12.37
N ILE A 155 6.29 -0.26 -12.14
CA ILE A 155 5.68 0.65 -13.11
C ILE A 155 6.47 0.64 -14.42
N TYR A 156 7.80 0.75 -14.36
CA TYR A 156 8.63 0.77 -15.55
C TYR A 156 8.80 -0.61 -16.20
N GLY A 157 8.75 -1.69 -15.42
CA GLY A 157 8.98 -3.06 -15.89
C GLY A 157 7.72 -3.73 -16.43
N MET A 158 6.55 -3.44 -15.86
CA MET A 158 5.30 -4.14 -16.18
C MET A 158 4.40 -3.39 -17.16
N LEU A 159 4.46 -2.06 -17.20
CA LEU A 159 3.69 -1.30 -18.19
C LEU A 159 4.38 -1.31 -19.54
N PRO A 160 3.63 -1.29 -20.66
CA PRO A 160 4.22 -1.14 -21.97
C PRO A 160 4.70 0.32 -22.22
N PRO A 161 5.61 0.56 -23.17
CA PRO A 161 6.22 1.88 -23.40
C PRO A 161 5.21 3.00 -23.69
N GLU A 162 4.11 2.70 -24.38
CA GLU A 162 3.03 3.64 -24.67
C GLU A 162 2.26 4.08 -23.43
N MET A 163 2.28 3.28 -22.35
CA MET A 163 1.67 3.62 -21.06
C MET A 163 2.67 4.20 -20.04
N GLY A 164 3.95 4.28 -20.41
CA GLY A 164 5.01 4.82 -19.55
C GLY A 164 6.05 3.80 -19.06
N GLY A 165 5.99 2.56 -19.55
CA GLY A 165 7.04 1.56 -19.34
C GLY A 165 8.42 1.99 -19.83
N ASP A 166 9.46 1.55 -19.13
CA ASP A 166 10.87 1.82 -19.45
C ASP A 166 11.76 0.74 -18.81
N SER A 167 11.94 -0.37 -19.50
CA SER A 167 12.69 -1.53 -18.98
C SER A 167 14.13 -1.20 -18.58
N VAL A 168 14.75 -0.19 -19.21
CA VAL A 168 16.10 0.27 -18.85
C VAL A 168 16.08 0.95 -17.49
N LYS A 169 15.12 1.84 -17.23
CA LYS A 169 14.96 2.45 -15.89
C LYS A 169 14.59 1.41 -14.84
N ALA A 170 13.72 0.46 -15.17
CA ALA A 170 13.36 -0.62 -14.26
C ALA A 170 14.62 -1.38 -13.80
N ALA A 171 15.47 -1.79 -14.74
CA ALA A 171 16.74 -2.46 -14.44
C ALA A 171 17.70 -1.60 -13.58
N VAL A 172 17.75 -0.28 -13.79
CA VAL A 172 18.55 0.64 -12.97
C VAL A 172 18.08 0.66 -11.51
N TYR A 173 16.77 0.72 -11.26
CA TYR A 173 16.25 0.68 -9.88
C TYR A 173 16.38 -0.71 -9.25
N ALA A 174 16.20 -1.78 -10.03
CA ALA A 174 16.44 -3.15 -9.57
C ALA A 174 17.90 -3.36 -9.10
N ALA A 175 18.86 -2.84 -9.87
CA ALA A 175 20.27 -2.90 -9.50
C ALA A 175 20.57 -2.15 -8.19
N LYS A 176 19.99 -0.95 -8.02
CA LYS A 176 20.11 -0.18 -6.76
C LYS A 176 19.53 -0.93 -5.57
N LEU A 177 18.36 -1.54 -5.73
CA LEU A 177 17.73 -2.34 -4.68
C LEU A 177 18.61 -3.52 -4.26
N LYS A 178 19.22 -4.21 -5.22
CA LYS A 178 20.15 -5.32 -4.95
C LYS A 178 21.38 -4.91 -4.14
N GLU A 179 21.88 -3.70 -4.34
CA GLU A 179 22.99 -3.14 -3.56
C GLU A 179 22.54 -2.68 -2.17
N LEU A 180 21.31 -2.15 -2.06
CA LEU A 180 20.76 -1.58 -0.84
C LEU A 180 20.32 -2.66 0.17
N ASP A 181 19.53 -3.62 -0.29
CA ASP A 181 18.92 -4.64 0.55
C ASP A 181 18.67 -5.93 -0.27
N PRO A 182 19.23 -7.09 0.14
CA PRO A 182 19.10 -8.32 -0.62
C PRO A 182 17.65 -8.78 -0.84
N TYR A 183 16.76 -8.59 0.12
CA TYR A 183 15.36 -9.00 0.02
C TYR A 183 14.62 -8.15 -1.00
N PHE A 184 14.74 -6.82 -0.91
CA PHE A 184 14.14 -5.93 -1.91
C PHE A 184 14.76 -6.10 -3.30
N GLY A 185 16.06 -6.36 -3.37
CA GLY A 185 16.73 -6.73 -4.63
C GLY A 185 16.18 -8.02 -5.24
N ALA A 186 15.84 -9.00 -4.41
CA ALA A 186 15.22 -10.24 -4.85
C ALA A 186 13.81 -10.03 -5.39
N LYS A 187 12.97 -9.22 -4.72
CA LYS A 187 11.64 -8.82 -5.23
C LYS A 187 11.75 -8.14 -6.59
N ALA A 188 12.60 -7.12 -6.69
CA ALA A 188 12.81 -6.38 -7.94
C ALA A 188 13.33 -7.26 -9.08
N THR A 189 14.18 -8.25 -8.78
CA THR A 189 14.66 -9.21 -9.78
C THR A 189 13.53 -10.09 -10.29
N LEU A 190 12.65 -10.55 -9.40
CA LEU A 190 11.49 -11.37 -9.77
C LEU A 190 10.43 -10.57 -10.54
N ASP A 191 10.26 -9.28 -10.26
CA ASP A 191 9.38 -8.37 -11.01
C ASP A 191 9.78 -8.20 -12.48
N LEU A 192 11.06 -8.36 -12.77
CA LEU A 192 11.62 -8.26 -14.13
C LEU A 192 11.91 -9.63 -14.76
N ALA A 193 11.64 -10.71 -14.04
CA ALA A 193 11.87 -12.06 -14.54
C ALA A 193 10.81 -12.42 -15.61
N PRO A 194 11.14 -13.31 -16.56
CA PRO A 194 10.15 -13.84 -17.50
C PRO A 194 8.94 -14.46 -16.79
N GLU A 195 7.77 -14.41 -17.41
CA GLU A 195 6.51 -14.91 -16.83
C GLU A 195 6.59 -16.41 -16.48
N GLU A 196 7.36 -17.18 -17.25
CA GLU A 196 7.62 -18.61 -17.05
C GLU A 196 8.58 -18.92 -15.88
N THR A 197 9.07 -17.91 -15.16
CA THR A 197 9.98 -18.12 -14.03
C THR A 197 9.30 -18.91 -12.92
N ASP A 198 9.92 -20.00 -12.48
CA ASP A 198 9.49 -20.76 -11.29
C ASP A 198 9.78 -19.94 -10.02
N GLN A 199 8.79 -19.16 -9.61
CA GLN A 199 8.88 -18.26 -8.46
C GLN A 199 9.12 -19.01 -7.15
N VAL A 200 8.58 -20.23 -7.01
CA VAL A 200 8.78 -21.07 -5.82
C VAL A 200 10.23 -21.52 -5.74
N ALA A 201 10.80 -22.02 -6.84
CA ALA A 201 12.21 -22.39 -6.87
C ALA A 201 13.13 -21.20 -6.61
N TYR A 202 12.79 -20.03 -7.18
CA TYR A 202 13.51 -18.78 -6.95
C TYR A 202 13.55 -18.39 -5.46
N TRP A 203 12.39 -18.30 -4.81
CA TRP A 203 12.32 -17.88 -3.41
C TRP A 203 12.90 -18.91 -2.45
N LYS A 204 12.77 -20.22 -2.72
CA LYS A 204 13.45 -21.25 -1.93
C LYS A 204 14.97 -21.19 -2.06
N TYR A 205 15.49 -20.88 -3.24
CA TYR A 205 16.92 -20.64 -3.40
C TYR A 205 17.37 -19.41 -2.60
N PHE A 206 16.60 -18.31 -2.65
CA PHE A 206 16.88 -17.12 -1.85
C PHE A 206 16.84 -17.42 -0.34
N GLN A 207 15.84 -18.15 0.13
CA GLN A 207 15.73 -18.66 1.50
C GLN A 207 16.98 -19.45 1.91
N ALA A 208 17.47 -20.35 1.06
CA ALA A 208 18.65 -21.16 1.36
C ALA A 208 19.93 -20.32 1.54
N LEU A 209 20.01 -19.14 0.91
CA LEU A 209 21.15 -18.22 1.02
C LEU A 209 21.04 -17.26 2.22
N HIS A 210 19.82 -16.82 2.53
CA HIS A 210 19.59 -15.72 3.48
C HIS A 210 18.92 -16.14 4.79
N GLY A 211 18.51 -17.41 4.89
CA GLY A 211 17.81 -17.95 6.05
C GLY A 211 16.32 -17.66 6.04
N ASP A 212 15.66 -18.03 7.14
CA ASP A 212 14.23 -17.86 7.31
C ASP A 212 13.93 -16.47 7.88
N THR A 213 13.04 -15.73 7.22
CA THR A 213 12.41 -14.50 7.73
C THR A 213 10.91 -14.57 7.47
N PRO A 214 10.06 -13.87 8.25
CA PRO A 214 8.62 -13.85 7.99
C PRO A 214 8.29 -13.38 6.57
N ASP A 215 9.03 -12.39 6.05
CA ASP A 215 8.87 -11.87 4.69
C ASP A 215 9.23 -12.90 3.61
N ILE A 216 10.32 -13.67 3.78
CA ILE A 216 10.66 -14.74 2.83
C ILE A 216 9.61 -15.86 2.86
N MET A 217 9.09 -16.21 4.04
CA MET A 217 8.01 -17.19 4.14
C MET A 217 6.73 -16.71 3.43
N GLU A 218 6.38 -15.44 3.59
CA GLU A 218 5.28 -14.79 2.87
C GLU A 218 5.47 -14.90 1.35
N GLU A 219 6.62 -14.49 0.82
CA GLU A 219 6.88 -14.53 -0.63
C GLU A 219 6.85 -15.96 -1.21
N ILE A 220 7.36 -16.95 -0.47
CA ILE A 220 7.23 -18.37 -0.90
C ILE A 220 5.76 -18.79 -0.91
N GLY A 221 4.99 -18.39 0.11
CA GLY A 221 3.56 -18.71 0.18
C GLY A 221 2.77 -18.10 -0.97
N ILE A 222 3.04 -16.83 -1.31
CA ILE A 222 2.46 -16.13 -2.47
C ILE A 222 2.84 -16.85 -3.77
N ALA A 223 4.10 -17.23 -3.94
CA ALA A 223 4.56 -17.99 -5.12
C ALA A 223 3.83 -19.33 -5.28
N TYR A 224 3.48 -20.00 -4.18
CA TYR A 224 2.67 -21.21 -4.22
C TYR A 224 1.21 -20.95 -4.61
N LEU A 225 0.61 -19.82 -4.20
CA LEU A 225 -0.71 -19.42 -4.69
C LEU A 225 -0.72 -19.21 -6.20
N TYR A 226 0.35 -18.63 -6.76
CA TYR A 226 0.50 -18.50 -8.22
C TYR A 226 0.60 -19.83 -8.97
N GLN A 227 1.05 -20.89 -8.29
CA GLN A 227 1.14 -22.25 -8.85
C GLN A 227 -0.12 -23.10 -8.55
N ASP A 228 -1.20 -22.48 -8.06
CA ASP A 228 -2.44 -23.17 -7.69
C ASP A 228 -2.25 -24.24 -6.59
N ASP A 229 -1.30 -24.02 -5.68
CA ASP A 229 -0.96 -24.92 -4.57
C ASP A 229 -1.20 -24.25 -3.20
N PRO A 230 -2.47 -24.10 -2.79
CA PRO A 230 -2.81 -23.38 -1.57
C PRO A 230 -2.43 -24.12 -0.28
N GLU A 231 -2.20 -25.43 -0.32
CA GLU A 231 -1.76 -26.20 0.85
C GLU A 231 -0.31 -25.88 1.22
N ASN A 232 0.58 -25.80 0.23
CA ASN A 232 1.93 -25.32 0.49
C ASN A 232 1.95 -23.83 0.83
N ALA A 233 1.11 -23.00 0.18
CA ALA A 233 0.99 -21.59 0.55
C ALA A 233 0.63 -21.42 2.03
N LYS A 234 -0.40 -22.15 2.49
CA LYS A 234 -0.82 -22.18 3.90
C LYS A 234 0.32 -22.56 4.83
N HIS A 235 1.09 -23.62 4.51
CA HIS A 235 2.22 -24.04 5.32
C HIS A 235 3.25 -22.91 5.52
N TYR A 236 3.60 -22.20 4.46
CA TYR A 236 4.55 -21.09 4.53
C TYR A 236 3.96 -19.85 5.22
N PHE A 237 2.69 -19.51 4.97
CA PHE A 237 2.01 -18.44 5.71
C PHE A 237 1.93 -18.74 7.21
N SER A 238 1.65 -19.99 7.61
CA SER A 238 1.67 -20.38 9.02
C SER A 238 3.02 -20.12 9.66
N LYS A 239 4.13 -20.46 8.98
CA LYS A 239 5.47 -20.12 9.46
C LYS A 239 5.70 -18.61 9.57
N ALA A 240 5.27 -17.84 8.57
CA ALA A 240 5.38 -16.37 8.62
C ALA A 240 4.66 -15.80 9.86
N MET A 241 3.44 -16.28 10.13
CA MET A 241 2.61 -15.85 11.27
C MET A 241 3.16 -16.32 12.63
N GLU A 242 3.80 -17.50 12.69
CA GLU A 242 4.50 -17.98 13.89
C GLU A 242 5.72 -17.12 14.23
N MET A 243 6.42 -16.61 13.21
CA MET A 243 7.57 -15.73 13.37
C MET A 243 7.19 -14.27 13.67
N ASP A 244 6.09 -13.79 13.08
CA ASP A 244 5.59 -12.45 13.24
C ASP A 244 4.05 -12.43 13.19
N SER A 245 3.43 -12.17 14.34
CA SER A 245 1.97 -12.12 14.45
C SER A 245 1.35 -10.93 13.70
N SER A 246 2.14 -9.95 13.24
CA SER A 246 1.62 -8.91 12.33
C SER A 246 1.23 -9.48 10.95
N LYS A 247 1.77 -10.66 10.59
CA LYS A 247 1.49 -11.37 9.33
C LYS A 247 0.17 -12.14 9.31
N GLN A 248 -0.68 -12.03 10.34
CA GLN A 248 -2.01 -12.65 10.36
C GLN A 248 -2.89 -12.24 9.17
N ILE A 249 -2.58 -11.10 8.53
CA ILE A 249 -3.25 -10.66 7.30
C ILE A 249 -3.14 -11.65 6.14
N LEU A 250 -2.15 -12.55 6.13
CA LEU A 250 -2.00 -13.61 5.12
C LEU A 250 -3.15 -14.62 5.13
N LEU A 251 -3.90 -14.73 6.24
CA LEU A 251 -5.16 -15.48 6.27
C LEU A 251 -6.19 -14.90 5.29
N LEU A 252 -6.19 -13.58 5.09
CA LEU A 252 -7.06 -12.93 4.12
C LEU A 252 -6.60 -13.20 2.68
N ASP A 253 -5.31 -13.41 2.42
CA ASP A 253 -4.84 -13.80 1.09
C ASP A 253 -5.29 -15.22 0.72
N LEU A 254 -5.23 -16.16 1.66
CA LEU A 254 -5.85 -17.48 1.48
C LEU A 254 -7.36 -17.35 1.24
N ALA A 255 -8.07 -16.59 2.08
CA ALA A 255 -9.50 -16.38 1.91
C ALA A 255 -9.85 -15.80 0.54
N ARG A 256 -9.08 -14.81 0.07
CA ARG A 256 -9.25 -14.19 -1.23
C ARG A 256 -8.93 -15.13 -2.37
N TYR A 257 -7.87 -15.93 -2.29
CA TYR A 257 -7.52 -16.91 -3.32
C TYR A 257 -8.70 -17.84 -3.62
N TYR A 258 -9.30 -18.45 -2.59
CA TYR A 258 -10.47 -19.31 -2.77
C TYR A 258 -11.71 -18.56 -3.29
N MET A 259 -11.94 -17.33 -2.82
CA MET A 259 -13.03 -16.48 -3.33
C MET A 259 -12.85 -16.15 -4.81
N MET A 260 -11.62 -15.84 -5.23
CA MET A 260 -11.30 -15.52 -6.62
C MET A 260 -11.49 -16.73 -7.53
N GLY A 261 -11.17 -17.94 -7.07
CA GLY A 261 -11.49 -19.18 -7.78
C GLY A 261 -12.99 -19.31 -8.11
N VAL A 262 -13.87 -18.91 -7.17
CA VAL A 262 -15.33 -18.91 -7.38
C VAL A 262 -15.79 -17.77 -8.28
N MET A 263 -15.10 -16.63 -8.27
CA MET A 263 -15.38 -15.54 -9.19
C MET A 263 -15.03 -15.90 -10.63
N GLN A 264 -13.98 -16.70 -10.84
CA GLN A 264 -13.57 -17.22 -12.14
C GLN A 264 -14.43 -18.42 -12.59
N ASN A 265 -14.80 -19.31 -11.66
CA ASN A 265 -15.67 -20.44 -11.93
C ASN A 265 -16.74 -20.60 -10.83
N ARG A 266 -17.98 -20.23 -11.16
CA ARG A 266 -19.12 -20.26 -10.24
C ARG A 266 -19.50 -21.65 -9.75
N GLU A 267 -19.18 -22.69 -10.50
CA GLU A 267 -19.50 -24.08 -10.13
C GLU A 267 -18.70 -24.56 -8.90
N LEU A 268 -17.60 -23.88 -8.58
CA LEU A 268 -16.76 -24.17 -7.43
C LEU A 268 -17.26 -23.52 -6.12
N ALA A 269 -18.41 -22.85 -6.14
CA ALA A 269 -18.93 -22.12 -4.98
C ALA A 269 -19.08 -23.01 -3.74
N ASP A 270 -19.66 -24.20 -3.90
CA ASP A 270 -19.95 -25.11 -2.78
C ASP A 270 -18.69 -25.71 -2.15
N SER A 271 -17.59 -25.81 -2.91
CA SER A 271 -16.33 -26.37 -2.41
C SER A 271 -15.38 -25.30 -1.86
N LEU A 272 -15.27 -24.14 -2.51
CA LEU A 272 -14.24 -23.15 -2.17
C LEU A 272 -14.73 -22.05 -1.20
N LEU A 273 -16.01 -21.67 -1.25
CA LEU A 273 -16.52 -20.61 -0.36
C LEU A 273 -16.49 -20.99 1.13
N PRO A 274 -16.77 -22.25 1.55
CA PRO A 274 -16.59 -22.64 2.94
C PRO A 274 -15.14 -22.47 3.41
N ILE A 275 -14.16 -22.74 2.54
CA ILE A 275 -12.74 -22.58 2.85
C ILE A 275 -12.38 -21.09 2.96
N SER A 276 -12.87 -20.26 2.03
CA SER A 276 -12.72 -18.81 2.09
C SER A 276 -13.29 -18.23 3.40
N ALA A 277 -14.49 -18.66 3.79
CA ALA A 277 -15.12 -18.25 5.04
C ALA A 277 -14.31 -18.70 6.26
N TYR A 278 -13.81 -19.94 6.28
CA TYR A 278 -12.97 -20.46 7.35
C TYR A 278 -11.76 -19.57 7.61
N TYR A 279 -10.96 -19.26 6.58
CA TYR A 279 -9.78 -18.39 6.76
C TYR A 279 -10.15 -16.95 7.15
N THR A 280 -11.27 -16.44 6.65
CA THR A 280 -11.79 -15.12 7.04
C THR A 280 -12.17 -15.09 8.53
N GLU A 281 -12.81 -16.15 9.03
CA GLU A 281 -13.18 -16.30 10.44
C GLU A 281 -11.94 -16.47 11.34
N GLN A 282 -10.94 -17.23 10.89
CA GLN A 282 -9.65 -17.32 11.59
C GLN A 282 -8.98 -15.96 11.71
N TYR A 283 -8.97 -15.14 10.65
CA TYR A 283 -8.42 -13.78 10.70
C TYR A 283 -9.17 -12.90 11.70
N LEU A 284 -10.50 -12.93 11.67
CA LEU A 284 -11.32 -12.17 12.62
C LEU A 284 -11.10 -12.59 14.08
N ALA A 285 -10.70 -13.84 14.31
CA ALA A 285 -10.38 -14.39 15.63
C ALA A 285 -8.88 -14.32 15.99
N SER A 286 -8.04 -13.75 15.11
CA SER A 286 -6.58 -13.74 15.30
C SER A 286 -6.13 -12.78 16.41
N GLU A 287 -4.92 -13.03 16.92
CA GLU A 287 -4.20 -12.15 17.82
C GLU A 287 -2.91 -11.62 17.13
N PRO A 288 -2.67 -10.30 17.09
CA PRO A 288 -3.50 -9.23 17.66
C PRO A 288 -4.84 -9.07 16.91
N VAL A 289 -5.87 -8.63 17.65
CA VAL A 289 -7.20 -8.40 17.08
C VAL A 289 -7.09 -7.40 15.92
N PRO A 290 -7.67 -7.70 14.73
CA PRO A 290 -7.62 -6.79 13.59
C PRO A 290 -8.21 -5.42 13.93
N VAL A 291 -7.70 -4.34 13.31
CA VAL A 291 -8.30 -3.01 13.46
C VAL A 291 -9.73 -2.99 12.88
N ILE A 292 -10.60 -2.13 13.41
CA ILE A 292 -12.04 -2.09 13.03
C ILE A 292 -12.25 -2.02 11.50
N PRO A 293 -11.53 -1.18 10.74
CA PRO A 293 -11.58 -1.20 9.27
C PRO A 293 -11.36 -2.57 8.63
N LEU A 294 -10.38 -3.34 9.12
CA LEU A 294 -10.08 -4.68 8.61
C LEU A 294 -11.08 -5.72 9.09
N GLN A 295 -11.63 -5.58 10.31
CA GLN A 295 -12.75 -6.41 10.75
C GLN A 295 -14.00 -6.21 9.87
N ALA A 296 -14.31 -4.96 9.54
CA ALA A 296 -15.44 -4.62 8.67
C ALA A 296 -15.22 -5.14 7.25
N TYR A 297 -14.00 -4.98 6.69
CA TYR A 297 -13.60 -5.55 5.41
C TYR A 297 -13.75 -7.08 5.38
N ALA A 298 -13.18 -7.79 6.36
CA ALA A 298 -13.26 -9.24 6.46
C ALA A 298 -14.72 -9.71 6.65
N THR A 299 -15.51 -8.99 7.45
CA THR A 299 -16.96 -9.25 7.54
C THR A 299 -17.65 -9.08 6.18
N GLY A 300 -17.24 -8.07 5.40
CA GLY A 300 -17.68 -7.88 4.01
C GLY A 300 -17.31 -9.03 3.06
N LEU A 301 -16.19 -9.72 3.29
CA LEU A 301 -15.86 -10.95 2.56
C LEU A 301 -16.84 -12.09 2.90
N LEU A 302 -17.20 -12.25 4.18
CA LEU A 302 -18.23 -13.22 4.59
C LEU A 302 -19.60 -12.91 3.96
N VAL A 303 -19.96 -11.62 3.84
CA VAL A 303 -21.17 -11.21 3.10
C VAL A 303 -21.13 -11.75 1.66
N LYS A 304 -20.00 -11.57 0.94
CA LYS A 304 -19.84 -12.06 -0.44
C LYS A 304 -20.01 -13.59 -0.50
N THR A 305 -19.43 -14.33 0.44
CA THR A 305 -19.61 -15.80 0.57
C THR A 305 -21.08 -16.18 0.71
N LYS A 306 -21.81 -15.53 1.63
CA LYS A 306 -23.25 -15.80 1.84
C LYS A 306 -24.11 -15.43 0.64
N MET A 307 -23.78 -14.34 -0.04
CA MET A 307 -24.47 -13.96 -1.28
C MET A 307 -24.28 -15.00 -2.40
N PHE A 308 -23.07 -15.52 -2.61
CA PHE A 308 -22.81 -16.51 -3.66
C PHE A 308 -23.47 -17.87 -3.41
N THR A 309 -23.66 -18.24 -2.14
CA THR A 309 -24.38 -19.47 -1.75
C THR A 309 -25.89 -19.27 -1.63
N GLY A 310 -26.43 -18.11 -2.00
CA GLY A 310 -27.87 -17.82 -1.94
C GLY A 310 -28.44 -17.55 -0.54
N GLN A 311 -27.59 -17.47 0.50
CA GLN A 311 -27.96 -17.23 1.89
C GLN A 311 -28.21 -15.73 2.17
N LYS A 312 -29.22 -15.15 1.49
CA LYS A 312 -29.46 -13.69 1.47
C LYS A 312 -29.70 -13.08 2.85
N GLU A 313 -30.52 -13.70 3.70
CA GLU A 313 -30.83 -13.16 5.03
C GLU A 313 -29.59 -13.10 5.94
N GLU A 314 -28.71 -14.10 5.86
CA GLU A 314 -27.45 -14.10 6.60
C GLU A 314 -26.48 -13.05 6.06
N ALA A 315 -26.42 -12.91 4.74
CA ALA A 315 -25.62 -11.87 4.09
C ALA A 315 -26.07 -10.46 4.52
N GLU A 316 -27.37 -10.20 4.61
CA GLU A 316 -27.92 -8.92 5.08
C GLU A 316 -27.53 -8.65 6.53
N LYS A 317 -27.65 -9.64 7.43
CA LYS A 317 -27.21 -9.49 8.83
C LYS A 317 -25.71 -9.17 8.94
N LEU A 318 -24.88 -9.87 8.16
CA LEU A 318 -23.44 -9.61 8.13
C LEU A 318 -23.11 -8.24 7.53
N MET A 319 -23.86 -7.79 6.54
CA MET A 319 -23.69 -6.47 5.94
C MET A 319 -23.99 -5.36 6.95
N GLU A 320 -25.08 -5.49 7.71
CA GLU A 320 -25.39 -4.54 8.76
C GLU A 320 -24.33 -4.56 9.87
N LYS A 321 -23.79 -5.74 10.22
CA LYS A 321 -22.63 -5.84 11.13
C LYS A 321 -21.42 -5.10 10.57
N ALA A 322 -21.03 -5.32 9.31
CA ALA A 322 -19.88 -4.66 8.68
C ALA A 322 -20.05 -3.13 8.68
N LYS A 323 -21.23 -2.63 8.29
CA LYS A 323 -21.53 -1.18 8.33
C LYS A 323 -21.54 -0.61 9.74
N SER A 324 -21.97 -1.37 10.74
CA SER A 324 -21.97 -0.91 12.14
C SER A 324 -20.56 -0.80 12.72
N LEU A 325 -19.63 -1.61 12.20
CA LEU A 325 -18.21 -1.50 12.53
C LEU A 325 -17.60 -0.30 11.82
N ASP A 326 -17.83 -0.19 10.51
CA ASP A 326 -17.31 0.90 9.69
C ASP A 326 -18.22 1.14 8.47
N PRO A 327 -18.93 2.28 8.36
CA PRO A 327 -19.81 2.57 7.24
C PRO A 327 -19.10 2.66 5.87
N TYR A 328 -17.79 2.92 5.88
CA TYR A 328 -16.95 3.11 4.71
C TYR A 328 -15.90 2.00 4.54
N PHE A 329 -16.14 0.82 5.10
CA PHE A 329 -15.24 -0.32 4.88
C PHE A 329 -15.04 -0.56 3.37
N SER A 330 -13.80 -0.86 2.98
CA SER A 330 -13.47 -1.08 1.56
C SER A 330 -14.33 -2.21 0.98
N ARG A 331 -14.90 -1.97 -0.21
CA ARG A 331 -15.68 -2.99 -0.94
C ARG A 331 -14.86 -3.66 -2.04
N ALA A 332 -13.61 -3.24 -2.21
CA ALA A 332 -12.68 -3.78 -3.19
C ALA A 332 -12.48 -5.30 -3.01
N SER A 333 -12.02 -5.97 -4.06
CA SER A 333 -11.58 -7.36 -3.97
C SER A 333 -10.23 -7.47 -3.26
N ALA A 334 -9.34 -6.50 -3.45
CA ALA A 334 -8.04 -6.43 -2.78
C ALA A 334 -8.17 -6.14 -1.28
N ILE A 335 -7.23 -6.66 -0.49
CA ILE A 335 -7.10 -6.30 0.93
C ILE A 335 -6.66 -4.83 1.00
N PRO A 336 -7.25 -4.00 1.87
CA PRO A 336 -6.71 -2.68 2.13
C PRO A 336 -5.23 -2.75 2.53
N SER A 337 -4.37 -2.00 1.85
CA SER A 337 -2.94 -1.97 2.14
C SER A 337 -2.67 -1.62 3.61
N PRO A 338 -1.74 -2.31 4.30
CA PRO A 338 -1.33 -1.99 5.67
C PRO A 338 -0.93 -0.52 5.86
N SER A 339 -0.47 0.14 4.79
CA SER A 339 -0.15 1.57 4.79
C SER A 339 -1.30 2.50 5.21
N PHE A 340 -2.55 2.06 5.06
CA PHE A 340 -3.72 2.81 5.55
C PHE A 340 -3.84 2.79 7.08
N PHE A 341 -3.21 1.84 7.76
CA PHE A 341 -3.38 1.62 9.20
C PHE A 341 -2.18 2.08 10.01
N GLU A 342 -1.16 2.65 9.37
CA GLU A 342 -0.02 3.23 10.07
C GLU A 342 -0.36 4.63 10.64
N PRO A 343 0.20 5.02 11.78
CA PRO A 343 0.11 6.38 12.29
C PRO A 343 0.60 7.43 11.27
N PRO A 344 0.04 8.65 11.25
CA PRO A 344 0.42 9.68 10.29
C PRO A 344 1.86 10.21 10.44
N ASP A 345 2.56 9.90 11.53
CA ASP A 345 3.96 10.23 11.77
C ASP A 345 4.92 9.03 11.55
N ALA A 346 4.41 7.89 11.11
CA ALA A 346 5.20 6.70 10.81
C ALA A 346 5.62 6.65 9.33
N ILE A 347 6.89 6.31 9.09
CA ILE A 347 7.36 5.96 7.74
C ILE A 347 6.78 4.60 7.38
N ASN A 348 6.22 4.51 6.19
CA ASN A 348 5.63 3.29 5.68
C ASN A 348 6.70 2.39 5.05
N TYR A 349 6.80 1.14 5.51
CA TYR A 349 7.68 0.13 4.94
C TYR A 349 6.91 -1.03 4.30
N HIS A 350 5.68 -0.76 3.86
CA HIS A 350 4.79 -1.76 3.30
C HIS A 350 4.73 -1.57 1.79
N PHE A 351 5.15 -2.59 1.05
CA PHE A 351 4.99 -2.64 -0.39
C PHE A 351 3.83 -3.59 -0.73
N SER A 352 2.88 -3.09 -1.53
CA SER A 352 1.81 -3.91 -2.10
C SER A 352 1.72 -3.66 -3.60
N SER A 353 1.85 -4.71 -4.40
CA SER A 353 1.76 -4.60 -5.85
C SER A 353 0.35 -4.22 -6.30
N PHE A 354 0.25 -3.44 -7.38
CA PHE A 354 -1.02 -3.20 -8.07
C PHE A 354 -1.24 -4.16 -9.25
N PHE A 355 -0.17 -4.79 -9.72
CA PHE A 355 -0.18 -5.66 -10.90
C PHE A 355 -0.26 -7.14 -10.53
N ARG A 356 -0.01 -7.47 -9.25
CA ARG A 356 -0.05 -8.81 -8.71
C ARG A 356 -1.22 -8.94 -7.73
N PRO A 357 -2.14 -9.91 -7.93
CA PRO A 357 -3.36 -10.02 -7.12
C PRO A 357 -3.15 -10.50 -5.67
N PHE A 358 -1.97 -11.05 -5.36
CA PHE A 358 -1.56 -11.61 -4.06
C PHE A 358 -0.19 -11.06 -3.66
#